data_AF-A0A7C9KRX4-F1
#
_entry.id   AF-A0A7C9KRX4-F1
#
_cell.length_a   1.000
_cell.length_b   1.000
_cell.length_c   1.000
_cell.angle_alpha   90.00
_cell.angle_beta   90.00
_cell.angle_gamma   90.00
#
_symmetry.space_group_name_H-M   'P 1'
#
loop_
_entity.id
_entity.type
_entity.pdbx_description
1 polymer ?
#
loop_
_entity_poly.entity_id
_entity_poly.type
_entity_poly.pdbx_seq_one_letter_code
_entity_poly.pdbx_strand_id
1 'polypeptide(L)' 'MRSARGDTTVRINEERKLELKRKIIEIGNKTGEIIKSSELVNRLIDNYLDEVAKDIIGDVQKQKNRDSK' A
#
# COMPACT_ATOMS: atom_id res chain seq x y z
N MET A 1 19.44 -13.01 -10.91
CA MET A 1 19.90 -11.61 -10.79
C MET A 1 19.60 -11.12 -9.38
N ARG A 2 20.59 -10.62 -8.62
CA ARG A 2 20.31 -9.94 -7.34
C ARG A 2 19.71 -8.57 -7.69
N SER A 3 18.41 -8.38 -7.45
CA SER A 3 17.78 -7.07 -7.62
C SER A 3 18.49 -6.07 -6.71
N ALA A 4 19.01 -4.99 -7.27
CA ALA A 4 19.62 -3.92 -6.49
C ALA A 4 18.56 -3.32 -5.55
N ARG A 5 18.94 -3.01 -4.31
CA ARG A 5 18.02 -2.33 -3.38
C ARG A 5 17.67 -0.96 -3.97
N GLY A 6 16.39 -0.74 -4.24
CA GLY A 6 15.83 0.55 -4.63
C GLY A 6 14.96 1.08 -3.49
N ASP A 7 15.55 1.86 -2.58
CA ASP A 7 14.78 2.47 -1.50
C ASP A 7 13.87 3.57 -2.08
N THR A 8 12.57 3.44 -1.84
CA THR A 8 11.55 4.38 -2.32
C THR A 8 10.80 4.99 -1.15
N THR A 9 10.66 6.31 -1.14
CA THR A 9 9.83 7.02 -0.15
C THR A 9 8.49 7.39 -0.76
N VAL A 10 7.40 6.92 -0.16
CA VAL A 10 6.03 7.26 -0.58
C VAL A 10 5.41 8.19 0.45
N ARG A 11 4.76 9.27 -0.02
CA ARG A 11 4.01 10.16 0.86
C ARG A 11 2.68 9.50 1.23
N ILE A 12 2.44 9.36 2.53
CA ILE A 12 1.16 8.95 3.10
C ILE A 12 0.72 9.99 4.13
N ASN A 13 -0.59 10.09 4.39
CA ASN A 13 -1.08 10.95 5.46
C ASN A 13 -0.73 10.37 6.84
N GLU A 14 -0.81 11.21 7.88
CA GLU A 14 -0.43 10.81 9.24
C GLU A 14 -1.38 9.74 9.82
N GLU A 15 -2.65 9.73 9.42
CA GLU A 15 -3.62 8.71 9.84
C GLU A 15 -3.22 7.31 9.36
N ARG A 16 -2.98 7.12 8.05
CA ARG A 16 -2.54 5.84 7.48
C ARG A 16 -1.21 5.38 8.06
N LYS A 17 -0.30 6.33 8.32
CA LYS A 17 0.97 6.05 8.98
C LYS A 17 0.78 5.52 10.40
N LEU A 18 -0.17 6.08 11.14
CA LEU A 18 -0.52 5.61 12.49
C LEU A 18 -1.17 4.22 12.43
N GLU A 19 -2.07 3.98 11.49
CA GLU A 19 -2.70 2.67 11.28
C GLU A 19 -1.67 1.60 10.95
N LEU A 20 -0.73 1.88 10.04
CA LEU A 20 0.36 0.96 9.71
C LEU A 20 1.16 0.57 10.96
N LYS A 21 1.51 1.55 11.81
CA LYS A 21 2.20 1.29 13.08
C LYS A 21 1.36 0.43 14.03
N ARG A 22 0.07 0.74 14.18
CA ARG A 22 -0.85 -0.03 15.03
C ARG A 22 -0.94 -1.49 14.57
N LYS A 23 -1.03 -1.73 13.26
CA LYS A 23 -1.09 -3.09 12.70
C LYS A 23 0.20 -3.87 12.91
N ILE A 24 1.36 -3.22 12.80
CA ILE A 24 2.64 -3.85 13.12
C ILE A 24 2.68 -4.29 14.60
N ILE A 25 2.26 -3.40 15.52
CA ILE A 25 2.18 -3.72 16.95
C ILE A 25 1.19 -4.86 17.21
N GLU A 26 0.02 -4.83 16.58
CA GLU A 26 -1.01 -5.87 16.70
C GLU A 26 -0.46 -7.24 16.27
N ILE A 27 0.27 -7.29 15.15
CA ILE A 27 0.92 -8.51 14.66
C ILE A 27 1.97 -8.99 15.66
N GLY A 28 2.83 -8.10 16.16
CA GLY A 28 3.85 -8.47 17.15
C GLY A 28 3.24 -8.99 18.45
N ASN A 29 2.16 -8.38 18.93
CA ASN A 29 1.46 -8.83 20.13
C ASN A 29 0.82 -10.22 19.96
N LYS A 30 0.32 -10.54 18.76
CA LYS A 30 -0.34 -11.83 18.48
C LYS A 30 0.62 -12.96 18.14
N THR A 31 1.72 -12.65 17.47
CA THR A 31 2.67 -13.65 16.93
C THR A 31 3.93 -13.79 17.77
N GLY A 32 4.26 -12.78 18.59
CA GLY A 32 5.54 -12.68 19.27
C GLY A 32 6.68 -12.18 18.38
N GLU A 33 6.43 -11.91 17.09
CA GLU A 33 7.46 -11.50 16.13
C GLU A 33 7.39 -10.02 15.77
N ILE A 34 8.54 -9.34 15.78
CA ILE A 34 8.65 -7.94 15.37
C ILE A 34 8.89 -7.88 13.86
N ILE A 35 7.85 -7.51 13.11
CA ILE A 35 7.97 -7.29 11.66
C ILE A 35 8.40 -5.86 11.32
N LYS A 36 9.10 -5.70 10.19
CA LYS A 36 9.47 -4.39 9.66
C LYS A 36 8.30 -3.75 8.91
N SER A 37 8.16 -2.43 8.97
CA SER A 37 7.13 -1.71 8.21
C SER A 37 7.23 -1.94 6.70
N SER A 38 8.45 -2.04 6.16
CA SER A 38 8.68 -2.35 4.75
C SER A 38 8.10 -3.69 4.36
N GLU A 39 8.15 -4.70 5.23
CA GLU A 39 7.61 -6.02 4.93
C GLU A 39 6.09 -6.01 4.86
N LEU A 40 5.43 -5.33 5.81
CA LEU A 40 3.97 -5.19 5.77
C LEU A 40 3.52 -4.43 4.52
N VAL A 41 4.20 -3.33 4.18
CA VAL A 41 3.89 -2.52 2.99
C VAL A 41 4.12 -3.30 1.71
N ASN A 42 5.22 -4.06 1.61
CA ASN A 42 5.49 -4.87 0.42
C ASN A 42 4.40 -5.93 0.22
N ARG A 43 4.00 -6.65 1.28
CA ARG A 43 2.89 -7.61 1.21
C ARG A 43 1.56 -6.96 0.83
N LEU A 44 1.31 -5.73 1.31
CA LEU A 44 0.12 -4.97 0.90
C LEU A 44 0.15 -4.66 -0.59
N ILE A 45 1.29 -4.21 -1.10
CA ILE A 45 1.47 -3.91 -2.53
C ILE A 45 1.28 -5.19 -3.34
N ASP A 46 2.02 -6.26 -3.03
CA ASP A 46 1.99 -7.50 -3.80
C ASP A 46 0.59 -8.13 -3.89
N ASN A 47 -0.21 -8.01 -2.83
CA ASN A 47 -1.55 -8.58 -2.78
C ASN A 47 -2.64 -7.73 -3.45
N TYR A 48 -2.50 -6.40 -3.48
CA TYR A 48 -3.57 -5.49 -3.89
C TYR A 48 -3.22 -4.57 -5.06
N LEU A 49 -1.98 -4.60 -5.58
CA LEU A 49 -1.54 -3.69 -6.64
C LEU A 49 -2.42 -3.77 -7.89
N ASP A 50 -2.73 -4.98 -8.36
CA ASP A 50 -3.49 -5.20 -9.59
C ASP A 50 -4.95 -4.74 -9.45
N GLU A 51 -5.57 -4.97 -8.29
CA GLU A 51 -6.94 -4.54 -8.02
C GLU A 51 -7.03 -3.01 -7.98
N VAL A 52 -6.14 -2.38 -7.20
CA VAL A 52 -6.06 -0.93 -7.08
C VAL A 52 -5.76 -0.28 -8.44
N ALA A 53 -4.89 -0.87 -9.26
CA ALA A 53 -4.60 -0.36 -10.60
C ALA A 53 -5.84 -0.35 -11.50
N LYS A 54 -6.64 -1.43 -11.48
CA LYS A 54 -7.89 -1.52 -12.25
C LYS A 54 -8.91 -0.49 -11.80
N ASP A 55 -9.07 -0.31 -10.50
CA ASP A 55 -10.01 0.64 -9.92
C ASP A 55 -9.68 2.08 -10.31
N ILE A 56 -8.39 2.46 -10.19
CA ILE A 56 -7.92 3.79 -10.59
C ILE A 56 -8.18 4.04 -12.07
N ILE A 57 -7.88 3.08 -12.94
CA ILE A 57 -8.13 3.20 -14.39
C ILE A 57 -9.63 3.37 -14.64
N GLY A 58 -10.47 2.57 -13.99
CA GLY A 58 -11.92 2.64 -14.11
C GLY A 58 -12.47 4.02 -13.69
N ASP A 59 -11.96 4.58 -12.60
CA ASP A 59 -12.40 5.88 -12.10
C ASP A 59 -11.96 7.04 -13.00
N VAL A 60 -10.76 6.99 -13.57
CA VAL A 60 -10.28 7.96 -14.56
C VAL A 60 -11.15 7.92 -15.82
N GLN A 61 -11.53 6.72 -16.30
CA GLN A 61 -12.39 6.57 -17.47
C GLN A 61 -13.81 7.09 -17.22
N LYS A 62 -14.38 6.83 -16.03
CA LYS A 62 -15.70 7.36 -15.64
C LYS A 62 -15.70 8.89 -15.60
N GLN A 63 -14.63 9.53 -15.11
CA GLN A 63 -14.52 10.99 -15.06
C GLN A 63 -14.50 11.59 -16.47
N LYS A 64 -13.66 11.07 -17.38
CA LYS A 64 -13.61 11.53 -18.78
C LYS A 64 -14.96 11.48 -19.49
N ASN A 65 -15.77 10.45 -19.22
CA ASN A 65 -17.09 10.29 -19.83
C ASN A 65 -18.14 11.25 -19.25
N ARG A 66 -17.90 11.82 -18.06
CA ARG A 66 -18.77 12.85 -17.44
C ARG A 66 -18.45 14.24 -17.94
N ASP A 67 -17.17 14.55 -18.18
CA ASP A 67 -16.75 15.86 -18.70
C ASP A 67 -17.00 16.03 -20.21
N SER A 68 -17.31 14.94 -20.92
CA SER A 68 -17.64 14.94 -22.36
C SER A 68 -19.15 15.01 -22.65
N LYS A 69 -19.98 15.26 -21.64
CA LYS A 69 -21.44 15.30 -21.73
C LYS A 69 -21.98 16.61 -21.18
#